data_AF-A0A7G2IPP1-F1
#
_entry.id   AF-A0A7G2IPP1-F1
#
_cell.length_a   1.000
_cell.length_b   1.000
_cell.length_c   1.000
_cell.angle_alpha   90.00
_cell.angle_beta   90.00
_cell.angle_gamma   90.00
#
_symmetry.space_group_name_H-M   'P 1'
#
loop_
_entity.id
_entity.type
_entity.pdbx_description
1 polymer ?
#
loop_
_entity_poly.entity_id
_entity_poly.type
_entity_poly.pdbx_seq_one_letter_code
_entity_poly.pdbx_strand_id
1 'polypeptide(L)'
;MRVLGIETSCDETGIAIYDDEKGLLANQLYSQVKLHADYGGVVPELASRDHVRKTVPLIQAALKEAGLTAKEIDAVAYTAGPGLVGALLVGATVGRSLAFAWGVPAIPVHHMEGHLLAPMLEDNPPAFPFVALLVSGGHTQLISVTGIGQYELLGESIDDAAGEAFDKTAKLLGLDYPGGPMLSKLASQGVEKTFCLPAPDDRSSGAGFQLLRAENLCREYYS
;
A
#
# COMPACT_ATOMS: atom_id res chain seq x y z
N MET A 1 22.47 -5.83 -10.71
CA MET A 1 22.35 -5.76 -9.24
C MET A 1 21.06 -6.41 -8.78
N ARG A 2 21.06 -7.14 -7.65
CA ARG A 2 19.88 -7.75 -7.03
C ARG A 2 19.56 -7.17 -5.67
N VAL A 3 18.33 -6.69 -5.51
CA VAL A 3 17.86 -6.08 -4.27
C VAL A 3 16.76 -6.95 -3.65
N LEU A 4 16.93 -7.33 -2.38
CA LEU A 4 15.88 -7.91 -1.56
C LEU A 4 15.05 -6.80 -0.92
N GLY A 5 13.76 -6.69 -1.25
CA GLY A 5 12.82 -5.74 -0.67
C GLY A 5 11.99 -6.36 0.47
N ILE A 6 11.78 -5.60 1.54
CA ILE A 6 10.97 -5.99 2.72
C ILE A 6 9.91 -4.92 2.99
N GLU A 7 8.64 -5.30 2.93
CA GLU A 7 7.47 -4.45 3.21
C GLU A 7 6.68 -5.01 4.41
N THR A 8 6.50 -4.18 5.43
CA THR A 8 5.77 -4.48 6.68
C THR A 8 5.12 -3.22 7.27
N SER A 9 4.64 -2.29 6.45
CA SER A 9 4.13 -0.99 6.90
C SER A 9 2.79 -1.06 7.62
N CYS A 10 1.95 -2.04 7.30
CA CYS A 10 0.59 -2.18 7.83
C CYS A 10 0.24 -3.64 8.19
N ASP A 11 -0.50 -4.35 7.33
CA ASP A 11 -1.02 -5.70 7.58
C ASP A 11 -0.68 -6.71 6.48
N GLU A 12 0.17 -6.33 5.52
CA GLU A 12 0.82 -7.21 4.56
C GLU A 12 2.31 -7.38 4.89
N THR A 13 2.78 -8.62 4.91
CA THR A 13 4.22 -8.93 4.83
C THR A 13 4.57 -9.24 3.39
N GLY A 14 5.27 -8.33 2.72
CA GLY A 14 5.74 -8.49 1.35
C GLY A 14 7.26 -8.66 1.29
N ILE A 15 7.74 -9.65 0.55
CA ILE A 15 9.15 -9.86 0.26
C ILE A 15 9.35 -10.06 -1.24
N ALA A 16 10.23 -9.27 -1.86
CA ALA A 16 10.51 -9.39 -3.28
C ALA A 16 12.02 -9.38 -3.55
N ILE A 17 12.44 -9.97 -4.67
CA ILE A 17 13.80 -9.83 -5.19
C ILE A 17 13.71 -9.26 -6.60
N TYR A 18 14.33 -8.11 -6.80
CA TYR A 18 14.38 -7.41 -8.09
C TYR A 18 15.81 -7.39 -8.63
N ASP A 19 15.98 -7.73 -9.90
CA ASP A 19 17.22 -7.68 -10.66
C ASP A 19 17.06 -6.59 -11.74
N ASP A 20 18.02 -5.66 -11.81
CA ASP A 20 17.98 -4.53 -12.75
C ASP A 20 18.03 -4.93 -14.23
N GLU A 21 18.53 -6.13 -14.56
CA GLU A 21 18.57 -6.64 -15.92
C GLU A 21 17.42 -7.62 -16.22
N LYS A 22 17.02 -8.42 -15.22
CA LYS A 22 16.03 -9.49 -15.38
C LYS A 22 14.64 -9.16 -14.85
N GLY A 23 14.48 -8.01 -14.21
CA GLY A 23 13.23 -7.62 -13.55
C GLY A 23 12.96 -8.39 -12.26
N LEU A 24 11.68 -8.63 -11.99
CA LEU A 24 11.22 -9.29 -10.76
C LEU A 24 11.54 -10.79 -10.78
N LEU A 25 12.36 -11.25 -9.82
CA LEU A 25 12.78 -12.66 -9.71
C LEU A 25 11.95 -13.47 -8.71
N ALA A 26 11.41 -12.82 -7.68
CA ALA A 26 10.57 -13.44 -6.67
C ALA A 26 9.63 -12.39 -6.06
N ASN A 27 8.42 -12.82 -5.70
CA ASN A 27 7.44 -11.98 -5.02
C ASN A 27 6.57 -12.82 -4.09
N GLN A 28 6.80 -12.67 -2.79
CA GLN A 28 6.12 -13.38 -1.73
C GLN A 28 5.25 -12.41 -0.94
N LEU A 29 3.99 -12.78 -0.72
CA LEU A 29 3.03 -11.95 -0.02
C LEU A 29 2.22 -12.78 0.97
N TYR A 30 2.07 -12.25 2.17
CA TYR A 30 1.11 -12.73 3.15
C TYR A 30 0.27 -11.55 3.66
N SER A 31 -1.03 -11.61 3.46
CA SER A 31 -1.99 -10.61 3.95
C SER A 31 -2.66 -11.10 5.23
N GLN A 32 -2.77 -10.20 6.21
CA GLN A 32 -3.41 -10.46 7.51
C GLN A 32 -4.90 -10.08 7.52
N VAL A 33 -5.51 -9.76 6.37
CA VAL A 33 -6.93 -9.37 6.27
C VAL A 33 -7.87 -10.26 7.10
N LYS A 34 -7.71 -11.59 7.03
CA LYS A 34 -8.55 -12.54 7.79
C LYS A 34 -8.39 -12.41 9.32
N LEU A 35 -7.21 -12.00 9.79
CA LEU A 35 -6.94 -11.79 11.22
C LEU A 35 -7.64 -10.52 11.73
N HIS A 36 -7.74 -9.49 10.90
CA HIS A 36 -8.26 -8.18 11.27
C HIS A 36 -9.77 -8.02 10.98
N ALA A 37 -10.34 -8.87 10.12
CA ALA A 37 -11.76 -8.85 9.76
C ALA A 37 -12.68 -8.88 10.99
N ASP A 38 -12.38 -9.73 11.99
CA ASP A 38 -13.17 -9.85 13.22
C ASP A 38 -13.21 -8.56 14.07
N TYR A 39 -12.27 -7.64 13.83
CA TYR A 39 -12.16 -6.36 14.55
C TYR A 39 -12.66 -5.18 13.72
N GLY A 40 -12.99 -5.40 12.43
CA GLY A 40 -13.45 -4.35 11.52
C GLY A 40 -12.40 -3.27 11.22
N GLY A 41 -11.11 -3.63 11.30
CA GLY A 41 -9.97 -2.75 11.06
C GLY A 41 -8.67 -3.37 11.57
N VAL A 42 -7.52 -2.86 11.09
CA VAL A 42 -6.20 -3.35 11.48
C VAL A 42 -5.94 -3.12 12.97
N VAL A 43 -5.60 -4.18 13.71
CA VAL A 43 -5.18 -4.11 15.11
C VAL A 43 -3.64 -4.07 15.18
N PRO A 44 -3.01 -2.92 15.54
CA PRO A 44 -1.57 -2.73 15.36
C PRO A 44 -0.67 -3.76 16.07
N GLU A 45 -1.06 -4.19 17.28
CA GLU A 45 -0.32 -5.20 18.03
C GLU A 45 -0.39 -6.59 17.37
N LEU A 46 -1.57 -6.99 16.87
CA LEU A 46 -1.72 -8.26 16.16
C LEU A 46 -0.92 -8.25 14.86
N ALA A 47 -0.91 -7.11 14.15
CA ALA A 47 -0.16 -6.97 12.91
C ALA A 47 1.35 -7.11 13.14
N SER A 48 1.87 -6.38 14.13
CA SER A 48 3.29 -6.45 14.53
C SER A 48 3.71 -7.90 14.86
N ARG A 49 2.88 -8.63 15.61
CA ARG A 49 3.15 -10.04 15.94
C ARG A 49 3.19 -10.95 14.73
N ASP A 50 2.31 -10.73 13.75
CA ASP A 50 2.27 -11.61 12.58
C ASP A 50 3.41 -11.33 11.60
N HIS A 51 3.85 -10.09 11.44
CA HIS A 51 5.09 -9.81 10.71
C HIS A 51 6.27 -10.60 11.27
N VAL A 52 6.45 -10.66 12.60
CA VAL A 52 7.53 -11.45 13.23
C VAL A 52 7.47 -12.92 12.81
N ARG A 53 6.27 -13.49 12.69
CA ARG A 53 6.07 -14.89 12.29
C ARG A 53 6.34 -15.12 10.79
N LYS A 54 6.18 -14.11 9.95
CA LYS A 54 6.14 -14.26 8.49
C LYS A 54 7.37 -13.74 7.77
N THR A 55 8.00 -12.67 8.25
CA THR A 55 9.08 -11.99 7.50
C THR A 55 10.24 -12.92 7.17
N VAL A 56 10.81 -13.64 8.16
CA VAL A 56 11.95 -14.54 7.91
C VAL A 56 11.58 -15.74 7.02
N PRO A 57 10.46 -16.47 7.26
CA PRO A 57 10.02 -17.53 6.35
C PRO A 57 9.79 -17.05 4.91
N LEU A 58 9.24 -15.85 4.70
CA LEU A 58 9.02 -15.31 3.36
C LEU A 58 10.33 -14.90 2.68
N ILE A 59 11.34 -14.40 3.42
CA ILE A 59 12.69 -14.19 2.86
C ILE A 59 13.30 -15.49 2.37
N GLN A 60 13.19 -16.57 3.16
CA GLN A 60 13.66 -17.89 2.75
C GLN A 60 12.92 -18.41 1.51
N ALA A 61 11.60 -18.19 1.45
CA ALA A 61 10.78 -18.56 0.31
C ALA A 61 11.17 -17.77 -0.96
N ALA A 62 11.39 -16.46 -0.86
CA ALA A 62 11.76 -15.61 -1.98
C ALA A 62 13.14 -15.98 -2.56
N LEU A 63 14.14 -16.25 -1.70
CA LEU A 63 15.44 -16.76 -2.15
C LEU A 63 15.30 -18.09 -2.89
N LYS A 64 14.46 -19.00 -2.37
CA LYS A 64 14.19 -20.29 -2.99
C LYS A 64 13.46 -20.15 -4.33
N GLU A 65 12.46 -19.28 -4.42
CA GLU A 65 11.72 -18.97 -5.65
C GLU A 65 12.64 -18.44 -6.74
N ALA A 66 13.51 -17.49 -6.40
CA ALA A 66 14.50 -16.94 -7.33
C ALA A 66 15.66 -17.90 -7.65
N GLY A 67 15.79 -19.02 -6.94
CA GLY A 67 16.91 -19.94 -7.06
C GLY A 67 18.25 -19.34 -6.63
N LEU A 68 18.23 -18.38 -5.70
CA LEU A 68 19.39 -17.61 -5.25
C LEU A 68 19.83 -18.02 -3.84
N THR A 69 21.08 -17.71 -3.55
CA THR A 69 21.65 -17.77 -2.21
C THR A 69 21.88 -16.36 -1.65
N ALA A 70 22.09 -16.27 -0.33
CA ALA A 70 22.39 -15.01 0.36
C ALA A 70 23.56 -14.21 -0.27
N LYS A 71 24.53 -14.91 -0.89
CA LYS A 71 25.73 -14.29 -1.47
C LYS A 71 25.46 -13.56 -2.79
N GLU A 72 24.29 -13.76 -3.38
CA GLU A 72 23.90 -13.20 -4.68
C GLU A 72 23.00 -11.97 -4.55
N ILE A 73 22.72 -11.54 -3.32
CA ILE A 73 22.00 -10.31 -3.01
C ILE A 73 23.03 -9.19 -2.82
N ASP A 74 22.82 -8.08 -3.51
CA ASP A 74 23.74 -6.93 -3.51
C ASP A 74 23.30 -5.82 -2.53
N ALA A 75 22.02 -5.76 -2.17
CA ALA A 75 21.48 -4.83 -1.18
C ALA A 75 20.17 -5.35 -0.55
N VAL A 76 19.85 -4.87 0.65
CA VAL A 76 18.56 -5.12 1.30
C VAL A 76 17.83 -3.79 1.48
N ALA A 77 16.69 -3.65 0.81
CA ALA A 77 15.78 -2.53 0.95
C ALA A 77 14.65 -2.89 1.93
N TYR A 78 14.24 -1.93 2.75
CA TYR A 78 13.11 -2.12 3.68
C TYR A 78 12.32 -0.84 3.83
N THR A 79 11.01 -0.97 3.99
CA THR A 79 10.13 0.17 4.22
C THR A 79 10.41 0.79 5.59
N ALA A 80 10.80 2.06 5.58
CA ALA A 80 11.12 2.84 6.78
C ALA A 80 9.95 3.72 7.24
N GLY A 81 8.94 3.89 6.40
CA GLY A 81 7.71 4.62 6.69
C GLY A 81 7.14 5.32 5.45
N PRO A 82 5.96 5.95 5.55
CA PRO A 82 5.06 5.94 6.71
C PRO A 82 4.43 4.56 6.95
N GLY A 83 3.80 4.37 8.12
CA GLY A 83 3.16 3.11 8.51
C GLY A 83 3.00 2.95 10.02
N LEU A 84 2.49 1.81 10.44
CA LEU A 84 2.34 1.45 11.85
C LEU A 84 3.72 1.18 12.46
N VAL A 85 4.10 1.97 13.49
CA VAL A 85 5.44 1.91 14.09
C VAL A 85 5.88 0.51 14.51
N GLY A 86 4.98 -0.27 15.11
CA GLY A 86 5.27 -1.65 15.52
C GLY A 86 5.54 -2.58 14.34
N ALA A 87 4.77 -2.44 13.26
CA ALA A 87 4.92 -3.22 12.04
C ALA A 87 6.20 -2.84 11.28
N LEU A 88 6.45 -1.54 11.10
CA LEU A 88 7.65 -1.00 10.45
C LEU A 88 8.94 -1.49 11.14
N LEU A 89 8.96 -1.49 12.48
CA LEU A 89 10.12 -1.93 13.24
C LEU A 89 10.48 -3.39 12.97
N VAL A 90 9.52 -4.27 12.68
CA VAL A 90 9.81 -5.67 12.35
C VAL A 90 10.60 -5.77 11.04
N GLY A 91 10.09 -5.20 9.95
CA GLY A 91 10.77 -5.21 8.65
C GLY A 91 12.11 -4.48 8.69
N ALA A 92 12.17 -3.31 9.33
CA ALA A 92 13.38 -2.51 9.41
C ALA A 92 14.49 -3.18 10.24
N THR A 93 14.16 -3.79 11.38
CA THR A 93 15.16 -4.49 12.21
C THR A 93 15.67 -5.76 11.53
N VAL A 94 14.78 -6.55 10.91
CA VAL A 94 15.17 -7.73 10.12
C VAL A 94 16.03 -7.31 8.93
N GLY A 95 15.58 -6.36 8.12
CA GLY A 95 16.31 -5.90 6.94
C GLY A 95 17.68 -5.30 7.27
N ARG A 96 17.74 -4.42 8.27
CA ARG A 96 19.00 -3.77 8.66
C ARG A 96 20.03 -4.76 9.20
N SER A 97 19.60 -5.71 10.04
CA SER A 97 20.48 -6.74 10.60
C SER A 97 20.92 -7.77 9.56
N LEU A 98 20.04 -8.13 8.62
CA LEU A 98 20.35 -9.02 7.51
C LEU A 98 21.40 -8.41 6.59
N ALA A 99 21.23 -7.14 6.19
CA ALA A 99 22.20 -6.42 5.38
C ALA A 99 23.58 -6.36 6.06
N PHE A 100 23.59 -6.10 7.38
CA PHE A 100 24.82 -6.13 8.17
C PHE A 100 25.49 -7.50 8.16
N ALA A 101 24.72 -8.58 8.38
CA ALA A 101 25.24 -9.94 8.38
C ALA A 101 25.77 -10.40 7.01
N TRP A 102 25.16 -9.94 5.92
CA TRP A 102 25.60 -10.24 4.55
C TRP A 102 26.69 -9.30 4.03
N GLY A 103 27.01 -8.23 4.76
CA GLY A 103 28.03 -7.25 4.34
C GLY A 103 27.59 -6.40 3.15
N VAL A 104 26.29 -6.14 3.02
CA VAL A 104 25.69 -5.37 1.91
C VAL A 104 25.01 -4.09 2.40
N PRO A 105 24.81 -3.08 1.53
CA PRO A 105 24.06 -1.88 1.87
C PRO A 105 22.63 -2.19 2.34
N ALA A 106 22.16 -1.38 3.28
CA ALA A 106 20.79 -1.39 3.75
C ALA A 106 20.11 -0.09 3.34
N ILE A 107 18.99 -0.18 2.63
CA ILE A 107 18.35 0.96 1.97
C ILE A 107 16.98 1.20 2.63
N PRO A 108 16.80 2.28 3.41
CA PRO A 108 15.48 2.66 3.88
C PRO A 108 14.66 3.23 2.72
N VAL A 109 13.44 2.70 2.52
CA VAL A 109 12.54 3.09 1.44
C VAL A 109 11.30 3.78 2.01
N HIS A 110 10.85 4.85 1.34
CA HIS A 110 9.60 5.51 1.66
C HIS A 110 8.43 4.74 1.03
N HIS A 111 7.46 4.30 1.84
CA HIS A 111 6.35 3.45 1.41
C HIS A 111 5.57 4.05 0.23
N MET A 112 5.23 5.35 0.30
CA MET A 112 4.51 6.03 -0.78
C MET A 112 5.36 6.22 -2.03
N GLU A 113 6.68 6.30 -1.91
CA GLU A 113 7.56 6.33 -3.09
C GLU A 113 7.58 4.95 -3.76
N GLY A 114 7.56 3.87 -2.97
CA GLY A 114 7.35 2.51 -3.48
C GLY A 114 6.06 2.39 -4.29
N HIS A 115 4.94 2.92 -3.78
CA HIS A 115 3.68 2.99 -4.53
C HIS A 115 3.79 3.82 -5.80
N LEU A 116 4.41 5.00 -5.74
CA LEU A 116 4.58 5.91 -6.87
C LEU A 116 5.40 5.28 -8.00
N LEU A 117 6.41 4.48 -7.65
CA LEU A 117 7.30 3.83 -8.60
C LEU A 117 6.85 2.43 -9.02
N ALA A 118 5.79 1.87 -8.44
CA ALA A 118 5.30 0.53 -8.82
C ALA A 118 4.98 0.40 -10.33
N PRO A 119 4.36 1.39 -11.01
CA PRO A 119 4.16 1.34 -12.47
C PRO A 119 5.46 1.29 -13.29
N MET A 120 6.62 1.62 -12.70
CA MET A 120 7.91 1.52 -13.37
C MET A 120 8.36 0.07 -13.58
N LEU A 121 7.68 -0.90 -12.95
CA LEU A 121 7.94 -2.33 -13.11
C LEU A 121 7.24 -2.94 -14.35
N GLU A 122 6.35 -2.20 -14.99
CA GLU A 122 5.59 -2.65 -16.17
C GLU A 122 6.39 -2.47 -17.47
N ASP A 123 6.04 -3.20 -18.52
CA ASP A 123 6.74 -3.18 -19.82
C ASP A 123 6.84 -1.79 -20.48
N ASN A 124 5.87 -0.91 -20.19
CA ASN A 124 5.82 0.46 -20.72
C ASN A 124 5.70 1.47 -19.57
N PRO A 125 6.82 1.75 -18.87
CA PRO A 125 6.81 2.63 -17.72
C PRO A 125 6.61 4.09 -18.14
N PRO A 126 5.97 4.93 -17.31
CA PRO A 126 5.77 6.34 -17.63
C PRO A 126 7.11 7.10 -17.67
N ALA A 127 7.33 7.89 -18.72
CA ALA A 127 8.46 8.82 -18.76
C ALA A 127 8.16 10.07 -17.92
N PHE A 128 9.21 10.65 -17.31
CA PHE A 128 9.09 11.94 -16.64
C PHE A 128 8.94 13.10 -17.65
N PRO A 129 8.21 14.19 -17.30
CA PRO A 129 7.40 14.35 -16.10
C PRO A 129 6.01 13.71 -16.24
N PHE A 130 5.39 13.33 -15.12
CA PHE A 130 4.00 12.87 -15.07
C PHE A 130 3.30 13.33 -13.78
N VAL A 131 1.97 13.26 -13.77
CA VAL A 131 1.16 13.45 -12.57
C VAL A 131 0.74 12.09 -12.05
N ALA A 132 1.03 11.81 -10.78
CA ALA A 132 0.64 10.59 -10.09
C ALA A 132 -0.59 10.85 -9.21
N LEU A 133 -1.58 9.97 -9.32
CA LEU A 133 -2.69 9.89 -8.38
C LEU A 133 -2.46 8.68 -7.46
N LEU A 134 -2.02 8.94 -6.23
CA LEU A 134 -1.84 7.90 -5.21
C LEU A 134 -3.15 7.69 -4.46
N VAL A 135 -3.77 6.54 -4.64
CA VAL A 135 -5.03 6.17 -3.97
C VAL A 135 -4.85 4.85 -3.23
N SER A 136 -4.82 4.91 -1.90
CA SER A 136 -4.72 3.75 -1.02
C SER A 136 -5.79 3.79 0.08
N GLY A 137 -5.73 2.84 1.01
CA GLY A 137 -6.59 2.84 2.20
C GLY A 137 -6.47 4.13 3.02
N GLY A 138 -5.24 4.65 3.18
CA GLY A 138 -4.96 5.81 4.04
C GLY A 138 -4.45 7.06 3.32
N HIS A 139 -4.32 7.04 1.99
CA HIS A 139 -3.82 8.19 1.24
C HIS A 139 -4.66 8.44 -0.02
N THR A 140 -4.93 9.71 -0.30
CA THR A 140 -5.41 10.14 -1.62
C THR A 140 -4.71 11.44 -1.96
N GLN A 141 -3.73 11.37 -2.86
CA GLN A 141 -2.82 12.47 -3.17
C GLN A 141 -2.60 12.60 -4.68
N LEU A 142 -2.51 13.83 -5.17
CA LEU A 142 -2.05 14.20 -6.49
C LEU A 142 -0.65 14.78 -6.40
N ILE A 143 0.29 14.21 -7.16
CA ILE A 143 1.70 14.55 -7.07
C ILE A 143 2.24 14.83 -8.48
N SER A 144 2.92 15.96 -8.65
CA SER A 144 3.74 16.25 -9.83
C SER A 144 5.09 15.57 -9.66
N VAL A 145 5.45 14.74 -10.62
CA VAL A 145 6.68 13.95 -10.60
C VAL A 145 7.56 14.36 -11.77
N THR A 146 8.65 15.08 -11.49
CA THR A 146 9.59 15.54 -12.52
C THR A 146 10.84 14.67 -12.61
N GLY A 147 11.03 13.75 -11.66
CA GLY A 147 12.13 12.79 -11.59
C GLY A 147 12.10 12.01 -10.28
N ILE A 148 12.99 11.04 -10.13
CA ILE A 148 13.15 10.31 -8.86
C ILE A 148 13.57 11.28 -7.75
N GLY A 149 12.86 11.23 -6.63
CA GLY A 149 13.03 12.14 -5.49
C GLY A 149 12.56 13.58 -5.75
N GLN A 150 11.94 13.86 -6.90
CA GLN A 150 11.42 15.18 -7.26
C GLN A 150 9.89 15.13 -7.33
N TYR A 151 9.29 15.24 -6.15
CA TYR A 151 7.86 15.09 -5.95
C TYR A 151 7.28 16.37 -5.35
N GLU A 152 6.32 16.98 -6.04
CA GLU A 152 5.58 18.14 -5.56
C GLU A 152 4.13 17.74 -5.32
N LEU A 153 3.65 17.91 -4.09
CA LEU A 153 2.25 17.66 -3.74
C LEU A 153 1.38 18.74 -4.40
N LEU A 154 0.60 18.33 -5.40
CA LEU A 154 -0.39 19.17 -6.06
C LEU A 154 -1.71 19.17 -5.31
N GLY A 155 -1.97 18.14 -4.50
CA GLY A 155 -3.16 18.05 -3.70
C GLY A 155 -3.34 16.78 -2.90
N GLU A 156 -4.18 16.84 -1.86
CA GLU A 156 -4.53 15.67 -1.04
C GLU A 156 -5.96 15.75 -0.51
N SER A 157 -6.47 14.58 -0.09
CA SER A 157 -7.72 14.53 0.66
C SER A 157 -7.58 15.28 1.98
N ILE A 158 -8.57 16.11 2.31
CA ILE A 158 -8.62 16.83 3.58
C ILE A 158 -9.43 16.10 4.66
N ASP A 159 -10.07 14.99 4.30
CA ASP A 159 -10.87 14.14 5.17
C ASP A 159 -10.55 12.66 4.97
N ASP A 160 -11.46 11.86 4.42
CA ASP A 160 -11.25 10.44 4.23
C ASP A 160 -10.43 10.20 2.96
N ALA A 161 -9.46 9.28 3.02
CA ALA A 161 -8.89 8.73 1.81
C ALA A 161 -9.96 7.92 1.05
N ALA A 162 -9.80 7.76 -0.27
CA ALA A 162 -10.83 7.08 -1.07
C ALA A 162 -11.01 5.63 -0.63
N GLY A 163 -9.93 4.93 -0.30
CA GLY A 163 -10.00 3.56 0.23
C GLY A 163 -10.79 3.49 1.55
N GLU A 164 -10.51 4.39 2.48
CA GLU A 164 -11.25 4.49 3.76
C GLU A 164 -12.74 4.78 3.54
N ALA A 165 -13.08 5.70 2.61
CA ALA A 165 -14.47 5.99 2.28
C ALA A 165 -15.21 4.76 1.72
N PHE A 166 -14.53 3.94 0.90
CA PHE A 166 -15.06 2.66 0.41
C PHE A 166 -15.31 1.66 1.54
N ASP A 167 -14.36 1.49 2.45
CA ASP A 167 -14.47 0.54 3.57
C ASP A 167 -15.56 0.96 4.58
N LYS A 168 -15.65 2.25 4.92
CA LYS A 168 -16.72 2.79 5.77
C LYS A 168 -18.10 2.59 5.15
N THR A 169 -18.23 2.86 3.86
CA THR A 169 -19.49 2.65 3.13
C THR A 169 -19.87 1.17 3.10
N ALA A 170 -18.91 0.29 2.82
CA ALA A 170 -19.12 -1.16 2.82
C ALA A 170 -19.61 -1.66 4.20
N LYS A 171 -19.02 -1.14 5.29
CA LYS A 171 -19.43 -1.46 6.66
C LYS A 171 -20.88 -1.02 6.95
N LEU A 172 -21.30 0.15 6.46
CA LEU A 172 -22.69 0.61 6.60
C LEU A 172 -23.67 -0.30 5.85
N LEU A 173 -23.24 -0.93 4.76
CA LEU A 173 -24.01 -1.91 4.01
C LEU A 173 -23.92 -3.34 4.60
N GLY A 174 -23.27 -3.52 5.75
CA GLY A 174 -23.12 -4.82 6.40
C GLY A 174 -22.15 -5.78 5.71
N LEU A 175 -21.20 -5.24 4.93
CA LEU A 175 -20.13 -6.04 4.29
C LEU A 175 -18.94 -6.21 5.23
N ASP A 176 -18.25 -7.34 5.09
CA ASP A 176 -17.03 -7.64 5.83
C ASP A 176 -15.87 -6.70 5.46
N TYR A 177 -14.94 -6.52 6.39
CA TYR A 177 -13.72 -5.74 6.20
C TYR A 177 -12.57 -6.60 5.61
N PRO A 178 -11.73 -6.08 4.68
CA PRO A 178 -11.87 -4.81 3.96
C PRO A 178 -12.98 -4.88 2.92
N GLY A 179 -13.78 -3.82 2.88
CA GLY A 179 -15.07 -3.82 2.20
C GLY A 179 -15.04 -3.23 0.80
N GLY A 180 -14.00 -2.46 0.45
CA GLY A 180 -13.91 -1.79 -0.85
C GLY A 180 -14.10 -2.71 -2.08
N PRO A 181 -13.39 -3.86 -2.18
CA PRO A 181 -13.59 -4.80 -3.29
C PRO A 181 -15.00 -5.38 -3.36
N MET A 182 -15.61 -5.68 -2.21
CA MET A 182 -16.98 -6.20 -2.13
C MET A 182 -18.01 -5.14 -2.55
N LEU A 183 -17.81 -3.89 -2.12
CA LEU A 183 -18.63 -2.75 -2.51
C LEU A 183 -18.58 -2.52 -4.02
N SER A 184 -17.39 -2.54 -4.62
CA SER A 184 -17.21 -2.41 -6.07
C SER A 184 -17.92 -3.53 -6.83
N LYS A 185 -17.80 -4.78 -6.35
CA LYS A 185 -18.49 -5.93 -6.94
C LYS A 185 -20.02 -5.79 -6.87
N LEU A 186 -20.57 -5.33 -5.75
CA LEU A 186 -22.01 -5.08 -5.62
C LEU A 186 -22.47 -3.93 -6.53
N ALA A 187 -21.67 -2.85 -6.64
CA ALA A 187 -21.97 -1.72 -7.50
C ALA A 187 -22.10 -2.13 -8.99
N SER A 188 -21.33 -3.12 -9.45
CA SER A 188 -21.44 -3.65 -10.82
C SER A 188 -22.79 -4.28 -11.18
N GLN A 189 -23.60 -4.62 -10.17
CA GLN A 189 -24.95 -5.18 -10.33
C GLN A 189 -26.04 -4.11 -10.10
N GLY A 190 -25.64 -2.88 -9.76
CA GLY A 190 -26.55 -1.77 -9.54
C GLY A 190 -27.15 -1.24 -10.84
N VAL A 191 -28.31 -0.60 -10.72
CA VAL A 191 -28.90 0.15 -11.83
C VAL A 191 -28.36 1.58 -11.76
N GLU A 192 -27.65 1.99 -12.81
CA GLU A 192 -27.08 3.34 -12.91
C GLU A 192 -28.14 4.42 -12.66
N LYS A 193 -27.74 5.50 -11.98
CA LYS A 193 -28.56 6.70 -11.72
C LYS A 193 -29.82 6.46 -10.90
N THR A 194 -29.93 5.32 -10.21
CA THR A 194 -31.04 5.08 -9.24
C THR A 194 -30.97 6.03 -8.07
N PHE A 195 -29.76 6.31 -7.57
CA PHE A 195 -29.51 7.27 -6.49
C PHE A 195 -28.54 8.34 -6.99
N CYS A 196 -28.74 9.59 -6.56
CA CYS A 196 -27.84 10.70 -6.82
C CYS A 196 -27.13 11.04 -5.51
N LEU A 197 -25.87 10.61 -5.39
CA LEU A 197 -25.01 11.08 -4.31
C LEU A 197 -24.49 12.47 -4.71
N PRO A 198 -24.48 13.46 -3.80
CA PRO A 198 -23.93 14.78 -4.07
C PRO A 198 -22.45 14.61 -4.46
N ALA A 199 -21.93 15.48 -5.30
CA ALA A 199 -20.48 15.60 -5.46
C ALA A 199 -19.93 16.51 -4.34
N PRO A 200 -18.70 16.29 -3.87
CA PRO A 200 -18.02 17.26 -3.00
C PRO A 200 -18.00 18.63 -3.70
N ASP A 201 -18.10 19.71 -2.93
CA ASP A 201 -18.19 21.07 -3.48
C ASP A 201 -16.85 21.42 -4.18
N ASP A 202 -16.86 21.58 -5.50
CA ASP A 202 -15.71 21.92 -6.37
C ASP A 202 -15.22 23.39 -6.16
N ARG A 203 -15.51 23.98 -4.99
CA ARG A 203 -15.35 25.42 -4.72
C ARG A 203 -14.10 25.78 -3.94
N SER A 204 -13.22 24.83 -3.62
CA SER A 204 -11.91 25.16 -3.07
C SER A 204 -10.97 25.57 -4.20
N SER A 205 -10.66 26.87 -4.29
CA SER A 205 -9.64 27.45 -5.18
C SER A 205 -8.20 27.05 -4.78
N GLY A 206 -7.98 25.82 -4.32
CA GLY A 206 -6.72 25.33 -3.79
C GLY A 206 -6.53 23.83 -4.06
N ALA A 207 -5.33 23.35 -3.77
CA ALA A 207 -4.85 21.98 -3.96
C ALA A 207 -5.63 20.88 -3.22
N GLY A 208 -6.61 21.17 -2.37
CA GLY A 208 -7.34 20.13 -1.62
C GLY A 208 -8.47 19.51 -2.44
N PHE A 209 -8.62 18.18 -2.37
CA PHE A 209 -9.83 17.50 -2.83
C PHE A 209 -10.61 17.02 -1.61
N GLN A 210 -11.93 17.14 -1.63
CA GLN A 210 -12.78 16.47 -0.65
C GLN A 210 -13.28 15.18 -1.29
N LEU A 211 -13.15 14.05 -0.59
CA LEU A 211 -13.93 12.87 -0.94
C LEU A 211 -15.19 12.91 -0.10
N LEU A 212 -16.34 12.64 -0.71
CA LEU A 212 -17.64 12.68 -0.04
C LEU A 212 -17.58 12.01 1.33
N ARG A 213 -18.19 12.64 2.34
CA ARG A 213 -18.62 11.94 3.56
C ARG A 213 -19.71 10.93 3.21
N ALA A 214 -19.31 9.82 2.61
CA ALA A 214 -20.20 8.76 2.15
C ALA A 214 -21.06 8.22 3.31
N GLU A 215 -20.54 8.29 4.54
CA GLU A 215 -21.26 7.89 5.75
C GLU A 215 -22.58 8.64 5.99
N ASN A 216 -22.60 9.96 5.75
CA ASN A 216 -23.80 10.76 6.02
C ASN A 216 -24.90 10.47 5.01
N LEU A 217 -24.53 10.16 3.76
CA LEU A 217 -25.47 9.92 2.67
C LEU A 217 -26.06 8.51 2.68
N CYS A 218 -25.24 7.49 2.92
CA CYS A 218 -25.77 6.13 3.04
C CYS A 218 -26.80 6.03 4.17
N ARG A 219 -26.67 6.82 5.25
CA ARG A 219 -27.68 6.88 6.31
C ARG A 219 -28.99 7.55 5.91
N GLU A 220 -28.95 8.60 5.08
CA GLU A 220 -30.16 9.28 4.60
C GLU A 220 -30.99 8.45 3.62
N TYR A 221 -30.36 7.58 2.84
CA TYR A 221 -31.07 6.73 1.87
C TYR A 221 -31.52 5.36 2.42
N TYR A 222 -31.02 4.94 3.57
CA TYR A 222 -31.39 3.66 4.23
C TYR A 222 -32.29 3.83 5.47
N SER A 223 -32.71 5.05 5.81
CA SER A 223 -33.75 5.33 6.82
C SER A 223 -35.14 5.40 6.21
#